data_AF-A0A933C2R5-F1
#
_entry.id   AF-A0A933C2R5-F1
#
_cell.length_a   1.000
_cell.length_b   1.000
_cell.length_c   1.000
_cell.angle_alpha   90.00
_cell.angle_beta   90.00
_cell.angle_gamma   90.00
#
_symmetry.space_group_name_H-M   'P 1'
#
loop_
_entity.id
_entity.type
_entity.pdbx_description
1 polymer ?
#
loop_
_entity_poly.entity_id
_entity_poly.type
_entity_poly.pdbx_seq_one_letter_code
_entity_poly.pdbx_strand_id
1 'polypeptide(L)'
;LATRIGDSSKSLYSLDLTRKVALVFGNEHRGVSDECAKAADGHFAIPMFGMIQSLNVSVACAVALYEAVRQRIGRGHYETPKLGANSLVRLLQEWERKQR
;
A
#
# COMPACT_ATOMS: atom_id res chain seq x y z
N LEU A 1 2.25 -5.26 -6.07
CA LEU A 1 0.86 -5.09 -6.59
C LEU A 1 0.68 -3.67 -7.08
N ALA A 2 0.11 -3.48 -8.27
CA ALA A 2 -0.09 -2.17 -8.88
C ALA A 2 -1.57 -1.82 -9.06
N THR A 3 -1.94 -0.55 -8.89
CA THR A 3 -3.32 -0.09 -9.15
C THR A 3 -3.63 -0.11 -10.65
N ARG A 4 -4.71 -0.79 -11.06
CA ARG A 4 -5.22 -0.75 -12.43
C ARG A 4 -6.74 -0.82 -12.45
N ILE A 5 -7.38 0.07 -13.21
CA ILE A 5 -8.82 0.06 -13.43
C ILE A 5 -9.10 -0.88 -14.61
N GLY A 6 -9.90 -1.92 -14.40
CA GLY A 6 -10.24 -2.93 -15.41
C GLY A 6 -10.66 -4.27 -14.80
N ASP A 7 -11.33 -5.11 -15.59
CA ASP A 7 -12.03 -6.33 -15.14
C ASP A 7 -11.12 -7.43 -14.57
N SER A 8 -9.80 -7.37 -14.82
CA SER A 8 -8.82 -8.35 -14.34
C SER A 8 -8.20 -7.99 -12.97
N SER A 9 -8.58 -6.87 -12.35
CA SER A 9 -8.00 -6.42 -11.08
C SER A 9 -8.69 -7.05 -9.88
N LYS A 10 -7.92 -7.51 -8.89
CA LYS A 10 -8.48 -7.98 -7.62
C LYS A 10 -9.02 -6.80 -6.80
N SER A 11 -10.11 -7.01 -6.08
CA SER A 11 -10.58 -6.04 -5.09
C SER A 11 -9.53 -5.88 -3.98
N LEU A 12 -9.24 -4.64 -3.57
CA LEU A 12 -8.39 -4.33 -2.43
C LEU A 12 -8.76 -5.17 -1.20
N TYR A 13 -10.05 -5.32 -0.94
CA TYR A 13 -10.58 -6.03 0.24
C TYR A 13 -10.37 -7.55 0.17
N SER A 14 -10.02 -8.10 -1.00
CA SER A 14 -9.71 -9.52 -1.18
C SER A 14 -8.22 -9.86 -1.06
N LEU A 15 -7.35 -8.85 -0.92
CA LEU A 15 -5.91 -9.05 -0.81
C LEU A 15 -5.48 -9.44 0.60
N ASP A 16 -4.47 -10.31 0.72
CA ASP A 16 -3.75 -10.52 1.99
C ASP A 16 -2.61 -9.48 2.12
N LEU A 17 -2.90 -8.39 2.83
CA LEU A 17 -1.97 -7.27 3.09
C LEU A 17 -1.13 -7.46 4.37
N THR A 18 -1.24 -8.62 5.01
CA THR A 18 -0.44 -8.95 6.19
C THR A 18 0.95 -9.42 5.82
N ARG A 19 1.14 -9.94 4.60
CA ARG A 19 2.43 -10.35 4.06
C ARG A 19 3.30 -9.14 3.68
N LYS A 20 4.59 -9.38 3.40
CA LYS A 20 5.47 -8.37 2.79
C LYS A 20 4.89 -8.02 1.42
N VAL A 21 4.49 -6.77 1.24
CA VAL A 21 3.83 -6.29 0.03
C VAL A 21 4.28 -4.86 -0.28
N ALA A 22 4.51 -4.60 -1.56
CA ALA A 22 4.65 -3.26 -2.11
C ALA A 22 3.37 -2.92 -2.88
N LEU A 23 2.73 -1.81 -2.52
CA LEU A 23 1.58 -1.25 -3.21
C LEU A 23 2.06 -0.09 -4.07
N VAL A 24 1.82 -0.18 -5.38
CA VAL A 24 2.21 0.84 -6.34
C VAL A 24 0.97 1.56 -6.84
N PHE A 25 1.00 2.89 -6.71
CA PHE A 25 -0.09 3.77 -7.12
C PHE A 25 0.33 4.57 -8.34
N GLY A 26 -0.59 4.66 -9.29
CA GLY A 26 -0.42 5.43 -10.51
C GLY A 26 -0.68 6.93 -10.34
N ASN A 27 -0.26 7.73 -11.31
CA ASN A 27 -0.62 9.15 -11.37
C ASN A 27 -2.09 9.29 -11.81
N GLU A 28 -2.79 10.32 -11.30
CA GLU A 28 -4.21 10.61 -11.48
C GLU A 28 -4.68 10.62 -12.94
N HIS A 29 -3.81 11.02 -13.87
CA HIS A 29 -4.17 11.12 -15.29
C HIS A 29 -3.96 9.84 -16.12
N ARG A 30 -3.03 8.97 -15.71
CA ARG A 30 -2.57 7.83 -16.54
C ARG A 30 -2.55 6.50 -15.82
N GLY A 31 -2.80 6.48 -14.51
CA GLY A 31 -2.58 5.29 -13.70
C GLY A 31 -1.10 4.92 -13.64
N VAL A 32 -0.84 3.63 -13.45
CA VAL A 32 0.51 3.06 -13.41
C VAL A 32 1.01 2.87 -14.84
N SER A 33 2.30 3.12 -15.11
CA SER A 33 2.86 2.92 -16.46
C SER A 33 2.79 1.45 -16.88
N ASP A 34 2.77 1.18 -18.18
CA ASP A 34 2.67 -0.20 -18.70
C ASP A 34 3.88 -1.05 -18.28
N GLU A 35 5.06 -0.47 -18.17
CA GLU A 35 6.27 -1.15 -17.70
C GLU A 35 6.11 -1.58 -16.24
N CYS A 36 5.61 -0.68 -15.39
CA CYS A 36 5.39 -0.97 -13.98
C CYS A 36 4.23 -1.95 -13.77
N ALA A 37 3.19 -1.87 -14.62
CA ALA A 37 2.10 -2.83 -14.63
C ALA A 37 2.59 -4.25 -14.99
N LYS A 38 3.45 -4.39 -16.01
CA LYS A 38 4.04 -5.67 -16.41
C LYS A 38 5.00 -6.25 -15.37
N ALA A 39 5.71 -5.39 -14.65
CA ALA A 39 6.65 -5.80 -13.60
C ALA A 39 5.96 -6.17 -12.27
N ALA A 40 4.68 -5.84 -12.09
CA ALA A 40 3.97 -6.10 -10.84
C ALA A 40 3.51 -7.57 -10.74
N ASP A 41 3.56 -8.13 -9.53
CA ASP A 41 3.05 -9.48 -9.23
C ASP A 41 1.52 -9.63 -9.41
N GLY A 42 0.82 -8.54 -9.70
CA GLY A 42 -0.62 -8.51 -9.87
C GLY A 42 -1.20 -7.11 -9.74
N HIS A 43 -2.48 -7.00 -10.10
CA HIS A 43 -3.23 -5.77 -10.10
C HIS A 43 -4.34 -5.77 -9.06
N PHE A 44 -4.60 -4.59 -8.50
CA PHE A 44 -5.72 -4.37 -7.61
C PHE A 44 -6.45 -3.07 -7.90
N ALA A 45 -7.71 -3.00 -7.45
CA ALA A 45 -8.54 -1.83 -7.52
C ALA A 45 -9.33 -1.64 -6.22
N ILE A 46 -9.63 -0.38 -5.89
CA ILE A 46 -10.62 -0.05 -4.87
C ILE A 46 -11.98 -0.11 -5.56
N PRO A 47 -12.94 -0.92 -5.07
CA PRO A 47 -14.28 -0.96 -5.63
C PRO A 47 -14.90 0.44 -5.63
N MET A 48 -15.30 0.90 -6.82
CA MET A 48 -15.95 2.20 -7.02
C MET A 48 -17.46 1.98 -7.19
N PHE A 49 -18.25 2.77 -6.49
CA PHE A 49 -19.71 2.77 -6.61
C PHE A 49 -20.15 4.13 -7.14
N GLY A 50 -20.90 4.16 -8.25
CA GLY A 50 -21.40 5.39 -8.86
C GLY A 50 -20.62 5.82 -10.11
N MET A 51 -20.65 7.12 -10.41
CA MET A 51 -20.20 7.67 -11.70
C MET A 51 -18.69 7.98 -11.76
N ILE A 52 -18.00 7.98 -10.62
CA ILE A 52 -16.57 8.29 -10.56
C ILE A 52 -15.73 7.04 -10.84
N GLN A 53 -14.75 7.17 -11.73
CA GLN A 53 -13.92 6.05 -12.18
C GLN A 53 -12.69 5.82 -11.29
N SER A 54 -12.29 6.82 -10.50
CA SER A 54 -11.13 6.74 -9.61
C SER A 54 -11.24 7.71 -8.44
N LEU A 55 -10.49 7.42 -7.37
CA LEU A 55 -10.26 8.35 -6.27
C LEU A 55 -9.01 9.19 -6.55
N ASN A 56 -8.88 10.31 -5.84
CA ASN A 56 -7.60 11.01 -5.72
C ASN A 56 -6.51 10.03 -5.25
N VAL A 57 -5.28 10.16 -5.75
CA VAL A 57 -4.20 9.20 -5.46
C VAL A 57 -3.89 9.13 -3.95
N SER A 58 -3.92 10.26 -3.25
CA SER A 58 -3.69 10.29 -1.80
C SER A 58 -4.80 9.57 -1.02
N VAL A 59 -6.04 9.71 -1.48
CA VAL A 59 -7.20 9.02 -0.88
C VAL A 59 -7.12 7.52 -1.14
N ALA A 60 -6.76 7.11 -2.36
CA ALA A 60 -6.55 5.70 -2.69
C ALA A 60 -5.42 5.08 -1.85
N CYS A 61 -4.32 5.80 -1.67
CA CYS A 61 -3.22 5.40 -0.77
C CYS A 61 -3.73 5.22 0.66
N ALA A 62 -4.45 6.20 1.20
CA ALA A 62 -4.98 6.15 2.56
C ALA A 62 -5.90 4.93 2.75
N VAL A 63 -6.85 4.70 1.84
CA VAL A 63 -7.78 3.56 1.90
C VAL A 63 -7.02 2.23 1.90
N ALA A 64 -6.04 2.06 1.01
CA ALA A 64 -5.27 0.83 0.92
C ALA A 64 -4.37 0.58 2.14
N LEU A 65 -3.73 1.64 2.65
CA LEU A 65 -2.88 1.55 3.83
C LEU A 65 -3.70 1.24 5.09
N TYR A 66 -4.87 1.86 5.27
CA TYR A 66 -5.73 1.58 6.42
C TYR A 66 -6.36 0.20 6.35
N GLU A 67 -6.66 -0.33 5.16
CA GLU A 67 -7.03 -1.75 5.01
C GLU A 67 -5.88 -2.67 5.41
N ALA A 68 -4.63 -2.35 5.01
CA ALA A 68 -3.47 -3.12 5.46
C ALA A 68 -3.30 -3.06 6.99
N VAL A 69 -3.48 -1.88 7.59
CA VAL A 69 -3.46 -1.70 9.06
C VAL A 69 -4.54 -2.57 9.71
N ARG A 70 -5.78 -2.52 9.23
CA ARG A 70 -6.90 -3.33 9.75
C ARG A 70 -6.56 -4.82 9.76
N GLN A 71 -6.08 -5.37 8.65
CA GLN A 71 -5.70 -6.79 8.56
C GLN A 71 -4.52 -7.14 9.46
N ARG A 72 -3.54 -6.23 9.57
CA ARG A 72 -2.33 -6.41 10.39
C ARG A 72 -2.63 -6.36 11.89
N ILE A 73 -3.52 -5.46 12.33
CA ILE A 73 -4.05 -5.45 13.70
C ILE A 73 -4.74 -6.78 13.98
N GLY A 74 -5.60 -7.25 13.07
CA GLY A 74 -6.28 -8.54 13.21
C GLY A 74 -5.36 -9.76 13.27
N ARG A 75 -4.09 -9.63 12.86
CA ARG A 75 -3.04 -10.67 12.99
C ARG A 75 -1.99 -10.35 14.06
N GLY A 76 -2.20 -9.36 14.93
CA GLY A 76 -1.26 -9.01 16.00
C GLY A 76 0.08 -8.42 15.53
N HIS A 77 0.17 -7.92 14.29
CA HIS A 77 1.44 -7.47 13.70
C HIS A 77 2.05 -6.22 14.36
N TYR A 78 1.30 -5.53 15.21
CA TYR A 78 1.73 -4.33 15.92
C TYR A 78 1.96 -4.58 17.42
N GLU A 79 1.81 -5.82 17.91
CA GLU A 79 2.04 -6.17 19.32
C GLU A 79 3.52 -6.25 19.66
N THR A 80 4.37 -6.58 18.68
CA THR A 80 5.82 -6.72 18.86
C THR A 80 6.60 -5.97 17.78
N PRO A 81 7.71 -5.29 18.14
CA PRO A 81 8.58 -4.64 17.17
C PRO A 81 9.14 -5.64 16.15
N LYS A 82 8.94 -5.38 14.86
CA LYS A 82 9.48 -6.23 13.78
C LYS A 82 10.90 -5.89 13.35
N LEU A 83 11.44 -4.76 13.83
CA LEU A 83 12.81 -4.35 13.56
C LEU A 83 13.74 -4.94 14.63
N GLY A 84 14.91 -5.44 14.21
CA GLY A 84 15.95 -5.85 15.16
C GLY A 84 16.47 -4.66 15.97
N ALA A 85 16.90 -4.93 17.20
CA ALA A 85 17.34 -3.89 18.15
C ALA A 85 18.39 -2.93 17.55
N ASN A 86 19.38 -3.45 16.83
CA ASN A 86 20.42 -2.65 16.19
C ASN A 86 19.86 -1.72 15.10
N SER A 87 18.90 -2.19 14.30
CA SER A 87 18.24 -1.37 13.26
C SER A 87 17.37 -0.29 13.88
N LEU A 88 16.70 -0.60 14.98
CA LEU A 88 15.88 0.37 15.71
C LEU A 88 16.73 1.49 16.31
N VAL A 89 17.82 1.15 17.02
CA VAL A 89 18.75 2.12 17.59
C VAL A 89 19.34 3.02 16.50
N ARG A 90 19.76 2.44 15.37
CA ARG A 90 20.27 3.20 14.24
C ARG A 90 19.24 4.20 13.69
N LEU A 91 17.98 3.79 13.50
CA LEU A 91 16.91 4.66 13.02
C LEU A 91 16.63 5.81 13.99
N LEU A 92 16.63 5.55 15.30
CA LEU A 92 16.45 6.57 16.33
C LEU A 92 17.56 7.63 16.26
N GLN A 93 18.83 7.20 16.18
CA GLN A 93 19.97 8.11 16.03
C GLN A 93 19.89 8.94 14.74
N GLU A 94 19.49 8.32 13.63
CA GLU A 94 19.31 9.03 12.35
C GLU A 94 18.22 10.10 12.43
N TRP A 95 17.12 9.84 13.15
CA TRP A 95 16.02 10.80 13.32
C TRP A 95 16.37 11.95 14.28
N GLU A 96 17.05 11.67 15.39
CA GLU A 96 17.54 12.71 16.30
C GLU A 96 18.45 13.71 15.58
N ARG A 97 19.33 13.22 14.69
CA ARG A 97 20.22 14.08 13.90
C ARG A 97 19.46 14.95 12.90
N LYS A 98 18.36 14.47 12.33
CA LYS A 98 17.56 15.23 11.34
C LYS A 98 16.67 16.30 11.97
N GLN A 99 16.46 16.26 13.28
CA GLN A 99 15.69 17.29 14.02
C GLN A 99 16.57 18.42 14.57
N ARG A 100 17.88 18.37 14.36
CA ARG A 100 18.83 19.47 14.59
C ARG A 100 19.17 20.14 13.27
#